data_AF-A0A317FN38-F1
#
_entry.id   AF-A0A317FN38-F1
#
_cell.length_a   1.000
_cell.length_b   1.000
_cell.length_c   1.000
_cell.angle_alpha   90.00
_cell.angle_beta   90.00
_cell.angle_gamma   90.00
#
_symmetry.space_group_name_H-M   'P 1'
#
loop_
_entity.id
_entity.type
_entity.pdbx_description
1 polymer ?
#
loop_
_entity_poly.entity_id
_entity_poly.type
_entity_poly.pdbx_seq_one_letter_code
_entity_poly.pdbx_strand_id
1 'polypeptide(L)'
;MRAHAGFGAVAALGVLLGGCDGSDAPDDVVRPERAPRIATVVPVDQALENAHVPTLDPGTMNDAEIRLALGAGPLCMVQYTTVGGPVLAVSQDPGAAGAGLVKFNGHLVRLEPAAAEPGWSRLQAGPVRLSVAPPLPEGVAPLQDAELVFEVGEELRVGYRGFLDCAGAPPTHLSRR
;
A
#
# COMPACT_ATOMS: atom_id res chain seq x y z
N MET A 1 -41.70 -77.29 2.39
CA MET A 1 -40.80 -78.30 2.97
C MET A 1 -39.38 -77.95 2.57
N ARG A 2 -38.45 -78.01 3.55
CA ARG A 2 -36.98 -77.99 3.42
C ARG A 2 -36.52 -79.00 2.33
N ALA A 3 -35.36 -78.96 1.69
CA ALA A 3 -34.01 -78.68 2.19
C ALA A 3 -32.98 -78.70 1.02
N HIS A 4 -31.88 -77.94 1.18
CA HIS A 4 -30.43 -78.23 0.92
C HIS A 4 -30.00 -78.89 -0.42
N ALA A 5 -28.82 -78.66 -1.02
CA ALA A 5 -27.62 -77.86 -0.76
C ALA A 5 -26.71 -77.94 -2.02
N GLY A 6 -25.70 -77.09 -2.12
CA GLY A 6 -24.61 -77.18 -3.12
C GLY A 6 -23.89 -75.83 -3.25
N PHE A 7 -22.94 -75.50 -2.37
CA PHE A 7 -21.49 -75.79 -2.46
C PHE A 7 -20.78 -75.12 -3.64
N GLY A 8 -19.93 -74.14 -3.29
CA GLY A 8 -18.70 -73.82 -4.02
C GLY A 8 -18.78 -72.70 -5.06
N ALA A 9 -18.19 -71.55 -4.74
CA ALA A 9 -17.00 -71.05 -5.43
C ALA A 9 -16.64 -69.65 -4.89
N VAL A 10 -15.46 -69.57 -4.29
CA VAL A 10 -14.78 -68.32 -3.95
C VAL A 10 -14.27 -67.70 -5.25
N ALA A 11 -14.59 -66.43 -5.51
CA ALA A 11 -13.81 -65.58 -6.40
C ALA A 11 -13.82 -64.16 -5.83
N ALA A 12 -12.68 -63.80 -5.26
CA ALA A 12 -12.36 -62.45 -4.83
C ALA A 12 -12.33 -61.51 -6.05
N LEU A 13 -13.10 -60.43 -6.03
CA LEU A 13 -12.90 -59.29 -6.91
C LEU A 13 -12.17 -58.21 -6.10
N GLY A 14 -10.85 -58.16 -6.28
CA GLY A 14 -10.00 -57.13 -5.73
C GLY A 14 -10.36 -55.76 -6.30
N VAL A 15 -10.56 -54.81 -5.40
CA VAL A 15 -10.65 -53.38 -5.68
C VAL A 15 -9.31 -52.93 -6.25
N LEU A 16 -9.29 -52.51 -7.52
CA LEU A 16 -8.19 -51.71 -8.07
C LEU A 16 -8.69 -50.29 -8.23
N LEU A 17 -8.59 -49.51 -7.15
CA LEU A 17 -8.51 -48.06 -7.26
C LEU A 17 -7.14 -47.76 -7.88
N GLY A 18 -7.12 -47.64 -9.21
CA GLY A 18 -5.95 -47.13 -9.92
C GLY A 18 -5.61 -45.75 -9.36
N GLY A 19 -4.40 -45.63 -8.82
CA GLY A 19 -3.89 -44.38 -8.28
C GLY A 19 -3.91 -43.28 -9.34
N CYS A 20 -4.32 -42.09 -8.92
CA CYS A 20 -3.97 -40.88 -9.61
C CYS A 20 -2.44 -40.75 -9.52
N ASP A 21 -1.75 -41.13 -10.59
CA ASP A 21 -0.34 -40.83 -10.78
C ASP A 21 -0.22 -39.30 -10.79
N GLY A 22 0.42 -38.77 -9.74
CA GLY A 22 0.61 -37.35 -9.52
C GLY A 22 1.48 -36.79 -10.64
N SER A 23 0.85 -36.24 -11.66
CA SER A 23 1.51 -35.37 -12.61
C SER A 23 1.84 -34.07 -11.88
N ASP A 24 3.05 -33.96 -11.32
CA ASP A 24 3.65 -32.68 -10.95
C ASP A 24 3.65 -31.80 -12.21
N ALA A 25 2.71 -30.86 -12.26
CA ALA A 25 2.71 -29.88 -13.32
C ALA A 25 3.87 -28.91 -13.06
N PRO A 26 4.62 -28.47 -14.09
CA PRO A 26 5.70 -27.48 -13.92
C PRO A 26 5.28 -26.12 -13.34
N ASP A 27 3.99 -25.92 -13.07
CA ASP A 27 3.41 -24.70 -12.50
C ASP A 27 3.41 -24.70 -10.95
N ASP A 28 3.80 -25.81 -10.32
CA ASP A 28 3.92 -25.90 -8.85
C ASP A 28 5.22 -25.28 -8.29
N VAL A 29 6.09 -24.73 -9.16
CA VAL A 29 7.19 -23.85 -8.73
C VAL A 29 6.65 -22.48 -8.37
N VAL A 30 6.11 -22.37 -7.15
CA VAL A 30 5.97 -21.09 -6.46
C VAL A 30 7.38 -20.57 -6.20
N ARG A 31 7.97 -19.84 -7.16
CA ARG A 31 9.09 -18.95 -6.85
C ARG A 31 8.49 -17.87 -5.96
N PRO A 32 8.83 -17.82 -4.65
CA PRO A 32 8.37 -16.72 -3.83
C PRO A 32 8.85 -15.44 -4.51
N GLU A 33 7.92 -14.58 -4.92
CA GLU A 33 8.26 -13.26 -5.40
C GLU A 33 9.13 -12.62 -4.34
N ARG A 34 10.34 -12.21 -4.72
CA ARG A 34 11.26 -11.56 -3.79
C ARG A 34 10.51 -10.37 -3.20
N ALA A 35 10.43 -10.32 -1.86
CA ALA A 35 9.81 -9.20 -1.18
C ALA A 35 10.35 -7.87 -1.76
N PRO A 36 9.45 -6.92 -2.11
CA PRO A 36 9.88 -5.67 -2.72
C PRO A 36 10.92 -5.00 -1.82
N ARG A 37 12.01 -4.51 -2.42
CA ARG A 37 13.01 -3.75 -1.67
C ARG A 37 12.33 -2.51 -1.10
N ILE A 38 12.42 -2.34 0.22
CA ILE A 38 11.95 -1.14 0.90
C ILE A 38 12.72 0.06 0.34
N ALA A 39 12.01 1.07 -0.16
CA ALA A 39 12.62 2.29 -0.65
C ALA A 39 13.40 3.00 0.48
N THR A 40 14.49 3.69 0.12
CA THR A 40 15.34 4.40 1.08
C THR A 40 14.89 5.84 1.22
N VAL A 41 14.94 6.37 2.44
CA VAL A 41 14.74 7.80 2.71
C VAL A 41 15.99 8.57 2.30
N VAL A 42 15.82 9.55 1.42
CA VAL A 42 16.91 10.37 0.87
C VAL A 42 16.53 11.85 0.87
N PRO A 43 17.52 12.77 0.79
CA PRO A 43 17.25 14.18 0.53
C PRO A 43 16.55 14.39 -0.82
N VAL A 44 15.72 15.43 -0.92
CA VAL A 44 14.94 15.72 -2.13
C VAL A 44 15.80 15.86 -3.39
N ASP A 45 16.97 16.49 -3.29
CA ASP A 45 17.86 16.69 -4.44
C ASP A 45 18.33 15.34 -5.00
N GLN A 46 18.67 14.38 -4.13
CA GLN A 46 19.04 13.03 -4.53
C GLN A 46 17.86 12.26 -5.17
N ALA A 47 16.64 12.45 -4.67
CA ALA A 47 15.47 11.82 -5.29
C ALA A 47 15.16 12.39 -6.69
N LEU A 48 15.56 13.64 -6.96
CA LEU A 48 15.41 14.29 -8.26
C LEU A 48 16.59 14.01 -9.21
N GLU A 49 17.71 13.49 -8.72
CA GLU A 49 18.84 13.12 -9.57
C GLU A 49 18.42 12.12 -10.65
N ASN A 50 18.69 12.46 -11.91
CA ASN A 50 18.32 11.68 -13.10
C ASN A 50 16.81 11.42 -13.28
N ALA A 51 15.95 12.07 -12.51
CA ALA A 51 14.51 12.01 -12.70
C ALA A 51 14.11 12.79 -13.97
N HIS A 52 13.21 12.24 -14.77
CA HIS A 52 12.55 13.00 -15.83
C HIS A 52 11.35 13.76 -15.24
N VAL A 53 11.61 14.97 -14.73
CA VAL A 53 10.63 15.79 -13.99
C VAL A 53 9.28 15.92 -14.69
N PRO A 54 9.17 16.16 -16.02
CA PRO A 54 7.87 16.31 -16.68
C PRO A 54 6.95 15.09 -16.61
N THR A 55 7.48 13.91 -16.28
CA THR A 55 6.71 12.66 -16.15
C THR A 55 6.86 12.04 -14.75
N LEU A 56 7.27 12.85 -13.76
CA LEU A 56 7.47 12.37 -12.40
C LEU A 56 6.13 12.34 -11.66
N ASP A 57 5.77 11.18 -11.12
CA ASP A 57 4.55 11.00 -10.35
C ASP A 57 4.86 10.50 -8.92
N PRO A 58 4.05 10.89 -7.92
CA PRO A 58 4.05 10.22 -6.62
C PRO A 58 3.65 8.74 -6.77
N GLY A 59 4.52 7.86 -6.31
CA GLY A 59 4.32 6.42 -6.26
C GLY A 59 3.69 5.96 -4.94
N THR A 60 3.05 4.79 -4.97
CA THR A 60 2.41 4.20 -3.79
C THR A 60 3.42 3.66 -2.81
N MET A 61 3.23 3.92 -1.53
CA MET A 61 4.05 3.44 -0.42
C MET A 61 3.38 2.27 0.28
N ASN A 62 4.18 1.46 0.98
CA ASN A 62 3.68 0.46 1.91
C ASN A 62 3.85 0.90 3.37
N ASP A 63 3.15 0.22 4.29
CA ASP A 63 3.21 0.47 5.73
C ASP A 63 4.63 0.49 6.31
N ALA A 64 5.51 -0.41 5.85
CA ALA A 64 6.86 -0.51 6.38
C ALA A 64 7.71 0.69 5.97
N GLU A 65 7.58 1.16 4.72
CA GLU A 65 8.19 2.39 4.22
C GLU A 65 7.72 3.60 5.04
N ILE A 66 6.41 3.70 5.29
CA ILE A 66 5.85 4.82 6.05
C ILE A 66 6.33 4.80 7.49
N ARG A 67 6.24 3.66 8.18
CA ARG A 67 6.64 3.56 9.59
C ARG A 67 8.14 3.72 9.80
N LEU A 68 8.97 3.33 8.83
CA LEU A 68 10.41 3.58 8.86
C LEU A 68 10.70 5.09 8.93
N ALA A 69 9.92 5.91 8.23
CA ALA A 69 10.10 7.35 8.21
C ALA A 69 9.29 8.07 9.31
N LEU A 70 7.98 7.93 9.34
CA LEU A 70 7.10 8.72 10.21
C LEU A 70 6.86 8.08 11.59
N GLY A 71 7.36 6.87 11.84
CA GLY A 71 7.11 6.13 13.07
C GLY A 71 5.71 5.49 13.10
N ALA A 72 5.27 5.06 14.28
CA ALA A 72 4.02 4.31 14.49
C ALA A 72 2.86 5.18 15.03
N GLY A 73 3.00 6.50 14.99
CA GLY A 73 1.96 7.44 15.44
C GLY A 73 0.74 7.48 14.50
N PRO A 74 -0.29 8.28 14.85
CA PRO A 74 -1.42 8.51 13.97
C PRO A 74 -0.99 9.19 12.67
N LEU A 75 -1.63 8.79 11.57
CA LEU A 75 -1.29 9.24 10.22
C LEU A 75 -2.57 9.65 9.48
N CYS A 76 -2.44 10.64 8.61
CA CYS A 76 -3.35 10.87 7.49
C CYS A 76 -2.67 10.41 6.20
N MET A 77 -3.40 9.73 5.33
CA MET A 77 -2.91 9.13 4.11
C MET A 77 -3.76 9.54 2.92
N VAL A 78 -3.12 9.97 1.83
CA VAL A 78 -3.78 10.22 0.55
C VAL A 78 -3.52 9.05 -0.39
N GLN A 79 -4.56 8.54 -1.03
CA GLN A 79 -4.52 7.36 -1.90
C GLN A 79 -5.23 7.67 -3.22
N TYR A 80 -4.72 7.20 -4.37
CA TYR A 80 -5.42 7.42 -5.66
C TYR A 80 -6.74 6.63 -5.74
N THR A 81 -6.85 5.51 -5.02
CA THR A 81 -8.05 4.66 -4.98
C THR A 81 -8.33 4.22 -3.55
N THR A 82 -9.50 3.67 -3.29
CA THR A 82 -9.91 3.20 -1.95
C THR A 82 -9.18 1.93 -1.48
N VAL A 83 -8.42 1.27 -2.36
CA VAL A 83 -7.72 0.00 -2.08
C VAL A 83 -6.23 0.06 -2.40
N GLY A 84 -5.77 1.09 -3.11
CA GLY A 84 -4.37 1.26 -3.49
C GLY A 84 -3.54 1.83 -2.36
N GLY A 85 -2.22 1.59 -2.36
CA GLY A 85 -1.33 2.14 -1.35
C GLY A 85 -1.27 3.68 -1.34
N PRO A 86 -0.95 4.30 -0.20
CA PRO A 86 -0.85 5.75 -0.06
C PRO A 86 0.27 6.36 -0.89
N VAL A 87 -0.01 7.51 -1.49
CA VAL A 87 0.96 8.30 -2.28
C VAL A 87 1.53 9.46 -1.49
N LEU A 88 0.85 9.84 -0.41
CA LEU A 88 1.30 10.78 0.61
C LEU A 88 0.88 10.25 1.97
N ALA A 89 1.79 10.25 2.94
CA ALA A 89 1.47 10.02 4.35
C ALA A 89 1.91 11.24 5.16
N VAL A 90 1.11 11.64 6.14
CA VAL A 90 1.37 12.81 6.99
C VAL A 90 1.16 12.41 8.43
N SER A 91 2.18 12.61 9.25
CA SER A 91 2.09 12.42 10.70
C SER A 91 1.07 13.37 11.32
N GLN A 92 0.44 12.92 12.40
CA GLN A 92 -0.50 13.73 13.18
C GLN A 92 0.14 13.99 14.55
N ASP A 93 0.67 15.20 14.72
CA ASP A 93 1.25 15.65 15.98
C ASP A 93 0.26 16.60 16.69
N PRO A 94 -0.19 16.30 17.92
CA PRO A 94 -1.10 17.18 18.64
C PRO A 94 -0.52 18.60 18.79
N GLY A 95 -1.22 19.59 18.24
CA GLY A 95 -0.82 21.00 18.34
C GLY A 95 0.34 21.43 17.43
N ALA A 96 0.77 20.58 16.49
CA ALA A 96 1.78 20.91 15.49
C ALA A 96 1.37 20.40 14.11
N ALA A 97 1.84 21.07 13.05
CA ALA A 97 1.71 20.53 11.72
C ALA A 97 2.68 19.36 11.55
N GLY A 98 2.18 18.19 11.14
CA GLY A 98 3.00 16.99 11.07
C GLY A 98 3.83 16.90 9.79
N ALA A 99 4.98 16.22 9.90
CA ALA A 99 5.84 15.92 8.76
C ALA A 99 5.16 14.97 7.77
N GLY A 100 5.42 15.17 6.49
CA GLY A 100 4.94 14.35 5.37
C GLY A 100 5.98 13.39 4.84
N LEU A 101 5.52 12.40 4.08
CA LEU A 101 6.33 11.44 3.34
C LEU A 101 5.70 11.19 1.97
N VAL A 102 6.50 11.30 0.93
CA VAL A 102 6.12 10.96 -0.45
C VAL A 102 7.17 10.02 -1.03
N LYS A 103 6.76 9.17 -1.98
CA LYS A 103 7.67 8.39 -2.81
C LYS A 103 7.66 8.88 -4.24
N PHE A 104 8.81 9.17 -4.82
CA PHE A 104 8.93 9.41 -6.25
C PHE A 104 10.32 8.99 -6.72
N ASN A 105 10.46 8.66 -8.01
CA ASN A 105 11.70 8.13 -8.58
C ASN A 105 12.28 6.93 -7.79
N GLY A 106 11.42 6.12 -7.14
CA GLY A 106 11.83 4.97 -6.31
C GLY A 106 12.40 5.33 -4.92
N HIS A 107 12.40 6.61 -4.55
CA HIS A 107 12.97 7.13 -3.30
C HIS A 107 11.90 7.70 -2.38
N LEU A 108 12.08 7.53 -1.07
CA LEU A 108 11.24 8.17 -0.05
C LEU A 108 11.82 9.54 0.28
N VAL A 109 10.98 10.57 0.31
CA VAL A 109 11.36 11.95 0.61
C VAL A 109 10.46 12.47 1.73
N ARG A 110 11.08 12.93 2.81
CA ARG A 110 10.37 13.63 3.89
C ARG A 110 10.04 15.05 3.46
N LEU A 111 8.86 15.50 3.87
CA LEU A 111 8.35 16.83 3.61
C LEU A 111 8.08 17.52 4.93
N GLU A 112 8.38 18.80 4.99
CA GLU A 112 8.07 19.64 6.14
C GLU A 112 6.76 20.40 5.90
N PRO A 113 6.00 20.70 6.96
CA PRO A 113 4.86 21.59 6.85
C PRO A 113 5.24 22.94 6.24
N ALA A 114 4.42 23.41 5.32
CA ALA A 114 4.51 24.75 4.77
C ALA A 114 3.35 25.62 5.28
N ALA A 115 3.39 26.92 4.97
CA ALA A 115 2.28 27.81 5.25
C ALA A 115 1.00 27.27 4.58
N ALA A 116 0.01 26.94 5.41
CA ALA A 116 -1.28 26.48 4.94
C ALA A 116 -2.00 27.59 4.16
N GLU A 117 -2.89 27.19 3.26
CA GLU A 117 -3.77 28.11 2.54
C GLU A 117 -5.22 27.83 2.85
N PRO A 118 -6.12 28.80 2.62
CA PRO A 118 -7.55 28.56 2.70
C PRO A 118 -7.96 27.34 1.85
N GLY A 119 -8.44 26.28 2.52
CA GLY A 119 -8.89 25.06 1.86
C GLY A 119 -7.80 24.05 1.50
N TRP A 120 -6.53 24.30 1.85
CA TRP A 120 -5.43 23.38 1.53
C TRP A 120 -4.42 23.20 2.68
N SER A 121 -3.98 21.97 2.90
CA SER A 121 -2.74 21.68 3.64
C SER A 121 -1.57 21.64 2.68
N ARG A 122 -0.41 22.16 3.10
CA ARG A 122 0.80 22.19 2.27
C ARG A 122 2.01 21.58 2.96
N LEU A 123 2.81 20.88 2.16
CA LEU A 123 4.02 20.20 2.53
C LEU A 123 5.10 20.50 1.48
N GLN A 124 6.36 20.58 1.90
CA GLN A 124 7.45 20.92 0.99
C GLN A 124 8.79 20.26 1.35
N ALA A 125 9.61 20.03 0.34
CA ALA A 125 11.03 19.76 0.47
C ALA A 125 11.76 20.35 -0.74
N GLY A 126 12.64 21.33 -0.54
CA GLY A 126 13.32 22.01 -1.65
C GLY A 126 12.32 22.52 -2.71
N PRO A 127 12.47 22.15 -4.00
CA PRO A 127 11.56 22.58 -5.06
C PRO A 127 10.23 21.79 -5.11
N VAL A 128 10.13 20.71 -4.34
CA VAL A 128 8.95 19.83 -4.31
C VAL A 128 7.91 20.38 -3.36
N ARG A 129 6.68 20.53 -3.84
CA ARG A 129 5.51 20.94 -3.05
C ARG A 129 4.37 19.97 -3.25
N LEU A 130 3.69 19.64 -2.16
CA LEU A 130 2.43 18.89 -2.19
C LEU A 130 1.35 19.68 -1.47
N SER A 131 0.20 19.84 -2.12
CA SER A 131 -0.98 20.47 -1.55
C SER A 131 -2.14 19.48 -1.53
N VAL A 132 -2.87 19.39 -0.42
CA VAL A 132 -4.02 18.50 -0.26
C VAL A 132 -5.28 19.32 0.03
N ALA A 133 -6.36 19.04 -0.71
CA ALA A 133 -7.71 19.54 -0.44
C ALA A 133 -8.68 18.36 -0.24
N PRO A 134 -9.61 18.39 0.73
CA PRO A 134 -9.71 19.40 1.79
C PRO A 134 -8.45 19.40 2.68
N PRO A 135 -8.25 20.43 3.54
CA PRO A 135 -7.17 20.42 4.51
C PRO A 135 -7.20 19.14 5.34
N LEU A 136 -6.02 18.68 5.72
CA LEU A 136 -5.86 17.54 6.62
C LEU A 136 -6.64 17.83 7.91
N PRO A 137 -7.58 16.96 8.30
CA PRO A 137 -8.30 17.12 9.54
C PRO A 137 -7.36 16.89 10.72
N GLU A 138 -7.70 17.49 11.86
CA GLU A 138 -7.03 17.15 13.11
C GLU A 138 -7.58 15.82 13.64
N GLY A 139 -6.71 14.82 13.77
CA GLY A 139 -7.08 13.54 14.35
C GLY A 139 -7.88 12.64 13.40
N VAL A 140 -8.88 11.93 13.94
CA VAL A 140 -9.58 10.89 13.19
C VAL A 140 -10.71 11.45 12.36
N ALA A 141 -10.74 11.09 11.07
CA ALA A 141 -11.79 11.46 10.14
C ALA A 141 -12.23 10.26 9.27
N PRO A 142 -13.49 10.20 8.84
CA PRO A 142 -13.93 9.21 7.87
C PRO A 142 -13.21 9.40 6.54
N LEU A 143 -13.10 8.30 5.78
CA LEU A 143 -12.61 8.34 4.39
C LEU A 143 -13.43 9.34 3.57
N GLN A 144 -12.74 10.22 2.87
CA GLN A 144 -13.36 11.27 2.06
C GLN A 144 -12.60 11.50 0.76
N ASP A 145 -13.26 12.09 -0.23
CA ASP A 145 -12.61 12.51 -1.48
C ASP A 145 -11.53 13.56 -1.20
N ALA A 146 -10.44 13.48 -1.95
CA ALA A 146 -9.35 14.43 -1.85
C ALA A 146 -8.73 14.75 -3.21
N GLU A 147 -8.16 15.95 -3.31
CA GLU A 147 -7.29 16.38 -4.40
C GLU A 147 -5.87 16.54 -3.86
N LEU A 148 -4.91 15.95 -4.57
CA LEU A 148 -3.48 16.11 -4.34
C LEU A 148 -2.87 16.85 -5.51
N VAL A 149 -2.23 17.99 -5.25
CA VAL A 149 -1.42 18.70 -6.25
C VAL A 149 0.04 18.45 -5.95
N PHE A 150 0.77 17.90 -6.91
CA PHE A 150 2.21 17.68 -6.88
C PHE A 150 2.91 18.67 -7.80
N GLU A 151 3.94 19.33 -7.27
CA GLU A 151 4.70 20.34 -8.01
C GLU A 151 6.20 20.15 -7.81
N VAL A 152 6.96 20.38 -8.87
CA VAL A 152 8.43 20.39 -8.84
C VAL A 152 8.91 21.63 -9.58
N GLY A 153 9.42 22.62 -8.82
CA GLY A 153 9.88 23.88 -9.40
C GLY A 153 8.79 24.58 -10.23
N GLU A 154 9.14 25.03 -11.43
CA GLU A 154 8.20 25.58 -12.42
C GLU A 154 7.90 24.58 -13.56
N GLU A 155 8.54 23.41 -13.54
CA GLU A 155 8.55 22.44 -14.64
C GLU A 155 7.36 21.49 -14.60
N LEU A 156 6.88 21.16 -13.40
CA LEU A 156 5.76 20.24 -13.20
C LEU A 156 4.75 20.82 -12.21
N ARG A 157 3.48 20.78 -12.62
CA ARG A 157 2.32 20.92 -11.74
C ARG A 157 1.22 19.99 -12.23
N VAL A 158 0.85 19.02 -11.41
CA VAL A 158 -0.15 18.00 -11.75
C VAL A 158 -1.08 17.75 -10.56
N GLY A 159 -2.37 17.61 -10.85
CA GLY A 159 -3.40 17.34 -9.87
C GLY A 159 -3.93 15.91 -10.01
N TYR A 160 -4.13 15.24 -8.88
CA TYR A 160 -4.71 13.90 -8.79
C TYR A 160 -5.94 13.94 -7.90
N ARG A 161 -6.99 13.24 -8.31
CA ARG A 161 -8.11 12.93 -7.43
C ARG A 161 -7.87 11.60 -6.75
N GLY A 162 -8.33 11.49 -5.53
CA GLY A 162 -8.20 10.29 -4.72
C GLY A 162 -9.00 10.41 -3.45
N PHE A 163 -8.49 9.80 -2.38
CA PHE A 163 -9.13 9.70 -1.10
C PHE A 163 -8.16 10.06 0.02
N LEU A 164 -8.66 10.75 1.04
CA LEU A 164 -7.95 11.05 2.28
C LEU A 164 -8.51 10.16 3.39
N ASP A 165 -7.63 9.38 4.00
CA ASP A 165 -7.93 8.50 5.14
C ASP A 165 -7.11 8.95 6.36
N CYS A 166 -7.78 9.32 7.44
CA CYS A 166 -7.15 9.64 8.72
C CYS A 166 -7.66 8.71 9.82
N ALA A 167 -7.86 7.43 9.51
CA ALA A 167 -8.10 6.43 10.54
C ALA A 167 -6.87 6.36 11.46
N GLY A 168 -7.01 6.85 12.71
CA GLY A 168 -5.92 7.04 13.68
C GLY A 168 -5.12 5.79 14.11
N ALA A 169 -5.29 4.65 13.43
CA ALA A 169 -4.40 3.50 13.38
C ALA A 169 -4.82 2.61 12.18
N PRO A 170 -3.89 1.86 11.54
CA PRO A 170 -4.26 0.88 10.51
C PRO A 170 -5.27 -0.15 11.08
N PRO A 171 -6.21 -0.66 10.27
CA PRO A 171 -7.20 -1.62 10.74
C PRO A 171 -6.49 -2.86 11.32
N THR A 172 -6.75 -3.13 12.60
CA THR A 172 -6.29 -4.33 13.29
C THR A 172 -7.04 -5.54 12.73
N HIS A 173 -6.54 -6.12 11.64
CA HIS A 173 -6.97 -7.42 11.15
C HIS A 173 -6.44 -8.54 12.06
N LEU A 174 -6.74 -8.52 13.36
CA LEU A 174 -6.39 -9.59 14.29
C LEU A 174 -7.37 -9.60 15.47
N SER A 175 -8.52 -10.26 15.28
CA SER A 175 -9.19 -11.07 16.30
C SER A 175 -10.46 -11.71 15.73
N ARG A 176 -10.32 -12.79 14.96
CA ARG A 176 -11.28 -13.90 15.07
C ARG A 176 -10.56 -15.01 15.82
N ARG A 177 -10.95 -15.18 17.08
CA ARG A 177 -10.64 -16.38 17.87
C ARG A 177 -11.51 -17.53 17.39
#